data_AF-A0A2H5X4V0-F1
#
_entry.id   AF-A0A2H5X4V0-F1
#
_cell.length_a   1.000
_cell.length_b   1.000
_cell.length_c   1.000
_cell.angle_alpha   90.00
_cell.angle_beta   90.00
_cell.angle_gamma   90.00
#
_symmetry.space_group_name_H-M   'P 1'
#
loop_
_entity.id
_entity.type
_entity.pdbx_description
1 polymer ?
#
loop_
_entity_poly.entity_id
_entity_poly.type
_entity_poly.pdbx_seq_one_letter_code
_entity_poly.pdbx_strand_id
1 'polypeptide(L)'
;MLDYGPSTAIEQEGNAVARLLTPQERKRSLPGEKLPAQGLSVPQRLRRIAQMVPVQVIAEYYPLGMPVVMVSMGQTAEQALQVLLPYYRPVRAGDLLLLRSRHAAVDRLEDVPQPLLDRWLGSNQAFGLTLDTIREIDAILSHYQREAFSNWCSDMRALTVRQSPARSVFWDTMSEAIEGNGRLLVRLLSSLPIAQQTQVLSGQRVILPASPALMETLAELQVKILSYGGEFDLPPNASVWLQGKRTSRRCWGYDGASLQFEGFARLEDMWLSTPKESLAGFQKRLRQTHRELDESRWLEVEEEQISLQLGAGQKEIVDQLLRLVRFRRLPSQ
;
A
#
# COMPACT_ATOMS: atom_id res chain seq x y z
N MET A 1 12.97 -1.46 -16.51
CA MET A 1 13.05 -0.49 -15.41
C MET A 1 12.83 0.89 -16.02
N LEU A 2 11.70 1.54 -15.73
CA LEU A 2 11.41 2.88 -16.23
C LEU A 2 11.66 3.87 -15.09
N ASP A 3 12.59 4.79 -15.34
CA ASP A 3 13.09 5.80 -14.42
C ASP A 3 12.01 6.87 -14.17
N TYR A 4 11.55 7.01 -12.93
CA TYR A 4 10.62 8.06 -12.53
C TYR A 4 11.43 9.21 -11.93
N GLY A 5 11.85 10.14 -12.79
CA GLY A 5 12.43 11.41 -12.38
C GLY A 5 11.49 12.25 -11.50
N PRO A 6 12.01 13.33 -10.87
CA PRO A 6 11.33 14.01 -9.78
C PRO A 6 10.03 14.68 -10.21
N SER A 7 9.05 14.59 -9.30
CA SER A 7 7.76 15.27 -9.29
C SER A 7 7.93 16.80 -9.33
N THR A 8 8.21 17.35 -10.50
CA THR A 8 8.16 18.79 -10.77
C THR A 8 7.87 19.00 -12.24
N ALA A 9 6.59 19.06 -12.60
CA ALA A 9 6.09 19.74 -13.80
C ALA A 9 4.57 19.61 -13.88
N ILE A 10 3.85 20.58 -13.31
CA ILE A 10 2.59 21.07 -13.90
C ILE A 10 2.97 21.86 -15.18
N GLU A 11 3.79 21.27 -16.06
CA GLU A 11 4.10 21.87 -17.36
C GLU A 11 3.02 21.44 -18.33
N GLN A 12 2.03 22.32 -18.49
CA GLN A 12 1.14 22.41 -19.64
C GLN A 12 0.55 21.07 -20.13
N GLU A 13 -0.38 20.48 -19.36
CA GLU A 13 -1.13 19.29 -19.78
C GLU A 13 -1.88 19.47 -21.11
N GLY A 14 -2.16 20.72 -21.53
CA GLY A 14 -2.70 21.03 -22.86
C GLY A 14 -1.80 20.58 -24.03
N ASN A 15 -0.48 20.43 -23.81
CA ASN A 15 0.49 20.00 -24.80
C ASN A 15 0.73 18.46 -24.80
N ALA A 16 0.20 17.74 -23.80
CA ALA A 16 0.39 16.29 -23.68
C ALA A 16 -0.38 15.52 -24.76
N VAL A 17 -1.63 15.89 -25.05
CA VAL A 17 -2.45 15.25 -26.10
C VAL A 17 -1.87 15.49 -27.50
N ALA A 18 -1.30 16.68 -27.74
CA ALA A 18 -0.63 17.04 -28.99
C ALA A 18 0.62 16.19 -29.30
N ARG A 19 1.28 15.65 -28.26
CA ARG A 19 2.44 14.76 -28.36
C ARG A 19 2.06 13.29 -28.51
N LEU A 20 0.87 12.89 -28.06
CA LEU A 20 0.41 11.50 -28.02
C LEU A 20 -0.35 11.08 -29.28
N LEU A 21 -1.05 12.02 -29.92
CA LEU A 21 -1.80 11.78 -31.15
C LEU A 21 -1.19 12.57 -32.30
N THR A 22 -1.06 11.92 -33.46
CA THR A 22 -0.67 12.60 -34.69
C THR A 22 -1.69 13.70 -35.03
N PRO A 23 -1.30 14.76 -35.78
CA PRO A 23 -2.22 15.82 -36.18
C PRO A 23 -3.50 15.33 -36.89
N GLN A 24 -3.40 14.22 -37.63
CA GLN A 24 -4.55 13.60 -38.30
C GLN A 24 -5.46 12.88 -37.29
N GLU A 25 -4.89 12.08 -36.39
CA GLU A 25 -5.64 11.38 -35.32
C GLU A 25 -6.43 12.37 -34.46
N ARG A 26 -5.83 13.50 -34.07
CA ARG A 26 -6.47 14.53 -33.22
C ARG A 26 -7.80 15.02 -33.77
N LYS A 27 -7.90 15.16 -35.09
CA LYS A 27 -9.08 15.71 -35.79
C LYS A 27 -10.11 14.65 -36.15
N ARG A 28 -9.81 13.35 -35.98
CA ARG A 28 -10.74 12.28 -36.33
C ARG A 28 -11.98 12.32 -35.43
N SER A 29 -13.12 12.10 -36.06
CA SER A 29 -14.44 12.03 -35.45
C SER A 29 -15.20 10.82 -36.01
N LEU A 30 -16.22 10.36 -35.28
CA LEU A 30 -17.10 9.29 -35.75
C LEU A 30 -18.28 9.91 -36.51
N PRO A 31 -18.42 9.67 -37.82
CA PRO A 31 -19.45 10.30 -38.63
C PRO A 31 -20.86 9.81 -38.23
N GLY A 32 -21.80 10.75 -38.09
CA GLY A 32 -23.22 10.45 -37.86
C GLY A 32 -23.64 10.11 -36.43
N GLU A 33 -22.71 10.06 -35.48
CA GLU A 33 -23.02 9.71 -34.09
C GLU A 33 -23.49 10.94 -33.28
N LYS A 34 -24.72 10.89 -32.78
CA LYS A 34 -25.22 11.89 -31.82
C LYS A 34 -24.78 11.51 -30.42
N LEU A 35 -24.07 12.42 -29.74
CA LEU A 35 -23.70 12.21 -28.34
C LEU A 35 -24.96 12.21 -27.46
N PRO A 36 -25.09 11.27 -26.50
CA PRO A 36 -26.21 11.23 -25.58
C PRO A 36 -26.25 12.49 -24.70
N ALA A 37 -27.46 13.02 -24.45
CA ALA A 37 -27.67 14.24 -23.68
C ALA A 37 -27.18 14.14 -22.22
N GLN A 38 -27.06 12.91 -21.69
CA GLN A 38 -26.63 12.63 -20.32
C GLN A 38 -25.11 12.46 -20.16
N GLY A 39 -24.32 12.66 -21.23
CA GLY A 39 -22.88 12.42 -21.23
C GLY A 39 -22.50 10.95 -21.49
N LEU A 40 -21.20 10.65 -21.53
CA LEU A 40 -20.67 9.31 -21.79
C LEU A 40 -19.98 8.78 -20.52
N SER A 41 -20.22 7.51 -20.18
CA SER A 41 -19.41 6.79 -19.20
C SER A 41 -17.97 6.63 -19.69
N VAL A 42 -17.04 6.35 -18.76
CA VAL A 42 -15.63 6.09 -19.08
C VAL A 42 -15.47 4.95 -20.11
N PRO A 43 -16.11 3.78 -19.95
CA PRO A 43 -16.00 2.70 -20.95
C PRO A 43 -16.49 3.11 -22.34
N GLN A 44 -17.59 3.86 -22.43
CA GLN A 44 -18.11 4.37 -23.71
C GLN A 44 -17.13 5.35 -24.37
N ARG A 45 -16.50 6.21 -23.58
CA ARG A 45 -15.50 7.17 -24.08
C ARG A 45 -14.21 6.48 -24.53
N LEU A 46 -13.72 5.51 -23.78
CA LEU A 46 -12.57 4.68 -24.14
C LEU A 46 -12.80 3.95 -25.48
N ARG A 47 -13.97 3.34 -25.63
CA ARG A 47 -14.38 2.68 -26.87
C ARG A 47 -14.45 3.65 -28.04
N ARG A 48 -14.98 4.86 -27.82
CA ARG A 48 -15.05 5.93 -28.83
C ARG A 48 -13.64 6.35 -29.29
N ILE A 49 -12.71 6.54 -28.37
CA ILE A 49 -11.31 6.86 -28.69
C ILE A 49 -10.70 5.72 -29.53
N ALA A 50 -10.87 4.47 -29.11
CA ALA A 50 -10.37 3.30 -29.85
C ALA A 50 -10.91 3.18 -31.29
N GLN A 51 -12.10 3.72 -31.56
CA GLN A 51 -12.68 3.76 -32.91
C GLN A 51 -12.18 4.96 -33.74
N MET A 52 -11.83 6.06 -33.07
CA MET A 52 -11.33 7.26 -33.74
C MET A 52 -9.84 7.15 -34.10
N VAL A 53 -9.02 6.53 -33.26
CA VAL A 53 -7.57 6.41 -33.49
C VAL A 53 -7.20 4.99 -33.88
N PRO A 54 -6.30 4.79 -34.86
CA PRO A 54 -5.93 3.46 -35.36
C PRO A 54 -4.89 2.78 -34.45
N VAL A 55 -5.13 2.81 -33.14
CA VAL A 55 -4.26 2.22 -32.11
C VAL A 55 -5.09 1.42 -31.12
N GLN A 56 -4.47 0.44 -30.49
CA GLN A 56 -5.04 -0.23 -29.33
C GLN A 56 -5.15 0.77 -28.20
N VAL A 57 -6.32 0.82 -27.54
CA VAL A 57 -6.54 1.67 -26.37
C VAL A 57 -6.82 0.75 -25.19
N ILE A 58 -5.93 0.78 -24.20
CA ILE A 58 -6.06 0.04 -22.95
C ILE A 58 -6.15 1.06 -21.82
N ALA A 59 -7.06 0.88 -20.88
CA ALA A 59 -7.12 1.67 -19.67
C ALA A 59 -6.87 0.79 -18.44
N GLU A 60 -6.06 1.28 -17.51
CA GLU A 60 -5.99 0.69 -16.17
C GLU A 60 -7.33 0.90 -15.46
N TYR A 61 -7.70 -0.07 -14.61
CA TYR A 61 -9.00 -0.14 -13.95
C TYR A 61 -9.48 1.21 -13.40
N TYR A 62 -10.73 1.52 -13.72
CA TYR A 62 -11.52 2.61 -13.16
C TYR A 62 -12.91 2.04 -12.86
N PRO A 63 -13.57 2.44 -11.76
CA PRO A 63 -14.84 1.87 -11.34
C PRO A 63 -15.85 2.00 -12.48
N LEU A 64 -16.35 0.86 -12.97
CA LEU A 64 -17.24 0.80 -14.15
C LEU A 64 -18.55 1.58 -13.97
N GLY A 65 -18.88 1.95 -12.72
CA GLY A 65 -20.11 2.66 -12.35
C GLY A 65 -20.00 4.18 -12.24
N MET A 66 -18.80 4.78 -12.29
CA MET A 66 -18.68 6.22 -12.06
C MET A 66 -18.88 7.04 -13.35
N PRO A 67 -19.87 7.95 -13.40
CA PRO A 67 -20.14 8.74 -14.60
C PRO A 67 -19.13 9.89 -14.73
N VAL A 68 -18.46 10.00 -15.88
CA VAL A 68 -17.66 11.20 -16.22
C VAL A 68 -18.58 12.17 -16.96
N VAL A 69 -19.30 12.96 -16.18
CA VAL A 69 -20.26 13.93 -16.70
C VAL A 69 -19.56 15.23 -17.06
N MET A 70 -19.08 15.32 -18.30
CA MET A 70 -18.89 16.61 -18.97
C MET A 70 -19.68 16.61 -20.26
N VAL A 71 -20.89 17.18 -20.17
CA VAL A 71 -21.82 17.43 -21.28
C VAL A 71 -21.20 18.52 -22.17
N SER A 72 -20.32 18.17 -23.12
CA SER A 72 -20.12 18.89 -24.41
C SER A 72 -18.79 18.66 -25.15
N MET A 73 -17.74 18.10 -24.56
CA MET A 73 -16.38 18.20 -25.15
C MET A 73 -15.84 16.89 -25.75
N GLY A 74 -16.42 16.31 -26.81
CA GLY A 74 -15.90 15.02 -27.32
C GLY A 74 -16.20 14.65 -28.77
N GLN A 75 -16.28 15.63 -29.68
CA GLN A 75 -16.53 15.33 -31.09
C GLN A 75 -15.31 14.74 -31.78
N THR A 76 -14.10 15.17 -31.38
CA THR A 76 -12.84 14.66 -31.93
C THR A 76 -12.10 13.77 -30.93
N ALA A 77 -11.14 12.97 -31.43
CA ALA A 77 -10.28 12.12 -30.59
C ALA A 77 -9.52 12.93 -29.52
N GLU A 78 -9.03 14.11 -29.89
CA GLU A 78 -8.34 15.02 -28.97
C GLU A 78 -9.25 15.46 -27.82
N GLN A 79 -10.46 15.93 -28.13
CA GLN A 79 -11.43 16.34 -27.11
C GLN A 79 -11.87 15.15 -26.24
N ALA A 80 -12.09 13.98 -26.86
CA ALA A 80 -12.45 12.78 -26.14
C ALA A 80 -11.37 12.37 -25.13
N LEU A 81 -10.09 12.47 -25.51
CA LEU A 81 -8.94 12.20 -24.65
C LEU A 81 -8.74 13.28 -23.58
N GLN A 82 -8.95 14.56 -23.91
CA GLN A 82 -8.86 15.68 -22.96
C GLN A 82 -9.78 15.51 -21.75
N VAL A 83 -11.00 15.01 -21.97
CA VAL A 83 -11.95 14.74 -20.87
C VAL A 83 -11.47 13.62 -19.93
N LEU A 84 -10.61 12.72 -20.41
CA LEU A 84 -10.03 11.65 -19.59
C LEU A 84 -8.77 12.10 -18.84
N LEU A 85 -8.12 13.20 -19.20
CA LEU A 85 -6.86 13.65 -18.57
C LEU A 85 -6.95 13.87 -17.04
N PRO A 86 -8.06 14.36 -16.47
CA PRO A 86 -8.20 14.45 -15.01
C PRO A 86 -8.15 13.10 -14.30
N TYR A 87 -8.56 12.03 -14.99
CA TYR A 87 -8.68 10.68 -14.42
C TYR A 87 -7.53 9.78 -14.84
N TYR A 88 -6.92 10.04 -15.99
CA TYR A 88 -5.91 9.19 -16.60
C TYR A 88 -4.66 9.97 -16.99
N ARG A 89 -3.50 9.33 -16.83
CA ARG A 89 -2.26 9.71 -17.48
C ARG A 89 -2.10 8.85 -18.75
N PRO A 90 -2.33 9.40 -19.94
CA PRO A 90 -2.09 8.68 -21.19
C PRO A 90 -0.60 8.51 -21.48
N VAL A 91 -0.23 7.33 -21.95
CA VAL A 91 1.11 6.94 -22.39
C VAL A 91 0.97 6.24 -23.74
N ARG A 92 1.76 6.62 -24.74
CA ARG A 92 1.80 5.92 -26.04
C ARG A 92 3.07 5.11 -26.18
N ALA A 93 2.93 3.85 -26.60
CA ALA A 93 4.01 2.95 -26.95
C ALA A 93 3.69 2.29 -28.30
N GLY A 94 4.21 2.87 -29.39
CA GLY A 94 3.88 2.44 -30.75
C GLY A 94 2.38 2.54 -31.03
N ASP A 95 1.76 1.40 -31.33
CA ASP A 95 0.33 1.26 -31.64
C ASP A 95 -0.54 1.02 -30.40
N LEU A 96 0.00 1.24 -29.20
CA LEU A 96 -0.74 1.18 -27.94
C LEU A 96 -0.83 2.56 -27.30
N LEU A 97 -2.06 2.99 -26.99
CA LEU A 97 -2.37 4.08 -26.09
C LEU A 97 -2.84 3.49 -24.75
N LEU A 98 -1.97 3.52 -23.75
CA LEU A 98 -2.25 3.11 -22.39
C LEU A 98 -2.72 4.30 -21.56
N LEU A 99 -3.91 4.20 -20.98
CA LEU A 99 -4.49 5.19 -20.08
C LEU A 99 -4.32 4.68 -18.65
N ARG A 100 -3.28 5.14 -17.97
CA ARG A 100 -3.03 4.78 -16.58
C ARG A 100 -3.91 5.59 -15.65
N SER A 101 -4.63 4.98 -14.72
CA SER A 101 -5.48 5.76 -13.81
C SER A 101 -4.58 6.61 -12.90
N ARG A 102 -4.90 7.90 -12.78
CA ARG A 102 -4.27 8.80 -11.80
C ARG A 102 -4.68 8.47 -10.37
N HIS A 103 -5.81 7.79 -10.22
CA HIS A 103 -6.39 7.37 -8.95
C HIS A 103 -6.35 5.85 -8.80
N ALA A 104 -5.46 5.15 -9.53
CA ALA A 104 -5.41 3.69 -9.58
C ALA A 104 -5.40 3.04 -8.19
N ALA A 105 -4.77 3.68 -7.21
CA ALA A 105 -4.81 3.22 -5.82
C ALA A 105 -6.22 3.32 -5.21
N VAL A 106 -6.86 4.48 -5.28
CA VAL A 106 -8.20 4.72 -4.74
C VAL A 106 -9.25 3.89 -5.48
N ASP A 107 -9.20 3.90 -6.82
CA ASP A 107 -10.13 3.18 -7.70
C ASP A 107 -10.13 1.67 -7.41
N ARG A 108 -8.96 1.08 -7.16
CA ARG A 108 -8.83 -0.36 -6.84
C ARG A 108 -9.31 -0.68 -5.43
N LEU A 109 -9.32 0.30 -4.53
CA LEU A 109 -9.81 0.15 -3.16
C LEU A 109 -11.32 0.36 -3.05
N GLU A 110 -11.97 1.01 -4.02
CA GLU A 110 -13.44 1.17 -4.02
C GLU A 110 -14.17 -0.18 -4.01
N ASP A 111 -13.57 -1.21 -4.61
CA ASP A 111 -14.13 -2.56 -4.61
C ASP A 111 -13.89 -3.33 -3.29
N VAL A 112 -13.10 -2.80 -2.37
CA VAL A 112 -12.87 -3.41 -1.06
C VAL A 112 -14.03 -3.06 -0.15
N PRO A 113 -14.79 -4.05 0.37
CA PRO A 113 -15.90 -3.77 1.26
C PRO A 113 -15.47 -2.91 2.46
N GLN A 114 -16.18 -1.79 2.68
CA GLN A 114 -15.92 -0.88 3.80
C GLN A 114 -15.79 -1.58 5.17
N PRO A 115 -16.59 -2.62 5.50
CA PRO A 115 -16.43 -3.34 6.77
C PRO A 115 -15.07 -4.03 6.94
N LEU A 116 -14.41 -4.43 5.85
CA LEU A 116 -13.05 -4.98 5.90
C LEU A 116 -12.04 -3.88 6.19
N LEU A 117 -12.16 -2.74 5.49
CA LEU A 117 -11.31 -1.58 5.74
C LEU A 117 -11.45 -1.11 7.19
N ASP A 118 -12.67 -0.89 7.68
CA ASP A 118 -12.90 -0.44 9.06
C ASP A 118 -12.28 -1.39 10.09
N ARG A 119 -12.33 -2.70 9.83
CA ARG A 119 -11.72 -3.71 10.70
C ARG A 119 -10.19 -3.68 10.67
N TRP A 120 -9.57 -3.52 9.50
CA TRP A 120 -8.11 -3.45 9.37
C TRP A 120 -7.54 -2.14 9.90
N LEU A 121 -8.26 -1.04 9.70
CA LEU A 121 -7.84 0.30 10.07
C LEU A 121 -8.12 0.63 11.54
N GLY A 122 -9.03 -0.12 12.15
CA GLY A 122 -9.48 0.07 13.51
C GLY A 122 -10.20 1.39 13.71
N SER A 123 -10.50 1.69 14.96
CA SER A 123 -11.14 2.95 15.36
C SER A 123 -10.11 3.96 15.85
N ASN A 124 -10.55 5.19 16.12
CA ASN A 124 -9.70 6.19 16.77
C ASN A 124 -9.29 5.81 18.20
N GLN A 125 -10.01 4.86 18.83
CA GLN A 125 -9.74 4.39 20.18
C GLN A 125 -8.77 3.20 20.21
N ALA A 126 -8.81 2.34 19.19
CA ALA A 126 -7.96 1.17 19.08
C ALA A 126 -7.66 0.88 17.61
N PHE A 127 -6.38 0.88 17.27
CA PHE A 127 -5.89 0.62 15.92
C PHE A 127 -4.49 0.00 15.99
N GLY A 128 -4.08 -0.66 14.92
CA GLY A 128 -2.80 -1.35 14.90
C GLY A 128 -2.79 -2.55 14.00
N LEU A 129 -1.60 -3.13 13.85
CA LEU A 129 -1.40 -4.30 12.99
C LEU A 129 -1.22 -5.56 13.81
N THR A 130 -1.78 -6.66 13.33
CA THR A 130 -1.50 -8.02 13.83
C THR A 130 -1.05 -8.90 12.67
N LEU A 131 -0.45 -10.05 12.98
CA LEU A 131 -0.19 -11.07 11.95
C LEU A 131 -1.48 -11.46 11.22
N ASP A 132 -2.60 -11.59 11.94
CA ASP A 132 -3.88 -11.98 11.34
C ASP A 132 -4.43 -10.91 10.41
N THR A 133 -4.21 -9.63 10.70
CA THR A 133 -4.53 -8.54 9.78
C THR A 133 -3.74 -8.67 8.46
N ILE A 134 -2.44 -8.94 8.54
CA ILE A 134 -1.60 -9.12 7.33
C ILE A 134 -2.07 -10.33 6.52
N ARG A 135 -2.35 -11.45 7.20
CA ARG A 135 -2.85 -12.69 6.59
C ARG A 135 -4.16 -12.46 5.85
N GLU A 136 -5.09 -11.77 6.49
CA GLU A 136 -6.40 -11.51 5.92
C GLU A 136 -6.32 -10.59 4.70
N ILE A 137 -5.51 -9.52 4.78
CA ILE A 137 -5.26 -8.63 3.64
C ILE A 137 -4.63 -9.41 2.48
N ASP A 138 -3.63 -10.25 2.75
CA ASP A 138 -2.96 -11.06 1.72
C ASP A 138 -3.91 -12.06 1.04
N ALA A 139 -4.82 -12.66 1.81
CA ALA A 139 -5.78 -13.64 1.31
C ALA A 139 -6.92 -13.01 0.50
N ILE A 140 -7.36 -11.78 0.86
CA ILE A 140 -8.53 -11.14 0.25
C ILE A 140 -8.14 -10.25 -0.93
N LEU A 141 -7.11 -9.43 -0.78
CA LEU A 141 -6.77 -8.43 -1.79
C LEU A 141 -5.95 -9.07 -2.91
N SER A 142 -6.25 -8.74 -4.16
CA SER A 142 -5.37 -9.06 -5.29
C SER A 142 -4.03 -8.29 -5.20
N HIS A 143 -3.03 -8.70 -5.99
CA HIS A 143 -1.74 -8.01 -6.05
C HIS A 143 -1.90 -6.49 -6.30
N TYR A 144 -2.72 -6.11 -7.29
CA TYR A 144 -2.94 -4.71 -7.64
C TYR A 144 -3.69 -3.92 -6.55
N GLN A 145 -4.59 -4.58 -5.80
CA GLN A 145 -5.28 -3.96 -4.67
C GLN A 145 -4.38 -3.80 -3.46
N ARG A 146 -3.44 -4.74 -3.22
CA ARG A 146 -2.45 -4.60 -2.15
C ARG A 146 -1.46 -3.48 -2.44
N GLU A 147 -0.97 -3.37 -3.66
CA GLU A 147 -0.10 -2.27 -4.08
C GLU A 147 -0.82 -0.92 -3.91
N ALA A 148 -2.06 -0.85 -4.37
CA ALA A 148 -2.95 0.29 -4.17
C ALA A 148 -3.13 0.64 -2.68
N PHE A 149 -3.42 -0.35 -1.85
CA PHE A 149 -3.59 -0.17 -0.41
C PHE A 149 -2.32 0.33 0.25
N SER A 150 -1.15 -0.19 -0.14
CA SER A 150 0.15 0.25 0.37
C SER A 150 0.44 1.70 0.02
N ASN A 151 0.21 2.09 -1.24
CA ASN A 151 0.38 3.48 -1.66
C ASN A 151 -0.56 4.43 -0.90
N TRP A 152 -1.84 4.03 -0.75
CA TRP A 152 -2.80 4.82 0.02
C TRP A 152 -2.38 4.96 1.49
N CYS A 153 -1.90 3.89 2.13
CA CYS A 153 -1.34 3.97 3.49
C CYS A 153 -0.13 4.92 3.55
N SER A 154 0.77 4.87 2.57
CA SER A 154 1.91 5.79 2.47
C SER A 154 1.50 7.27 2.34
N ASP A 155 0.40 7.56 1.64
CA ASP A 155 -0.18 8.91 1.56
C ASP A 155 -0.83 9.34 2.88
N MET A 156 -1.64 8.45 3.48
CA MET A 156 -2.29 8.70 4.78
C MET A 156 -1.28 8.96 5.89
N ARG A 157 -0.13 8.27 5.87
CA ARG A 157 1.01 8.54 6.75
C ARG A 157 1.46 10.00 6.66
N ALA A 158 1.64 10.54 5.46
CA ALA A 158 2.10 11.91 5.24
C ALA A 158 1.08 12.95 5.72
N LEU A 159 -0.21 12.67 5.53
CA LEU A 159 -1.31 13.55 5.98
C LEU A 159 -1.45 13.59 7.51
N THR A 160 -1.16 12.48 8.19
CA THR A 160 -1.45 12.31 9.63
C THR A 160 -0.28 12.62 10.55
N VAL A 161 0.96 12.74 10.03
CA VAL A 161 2.17 12.84 10.86
C VAL A 161 2.18 13.99 11.86
N ARG A 162 1.61 15.14 11.48
CA ARG A 162 1.51 16.31 12.37
C ARG A 162 0.38 16.20 13.40
N GLN A 163 -0.65 15.43 13.08
CA GLN A 163 -1.86 15.34 13.89
C GLN A 163 -1.76 14.23 14.94
N SER A 164 -1.24 13.08 14.53
CA SER A 164 -1.11 11.86 15.31
C SER A 164 0.12 11.06 14.85
N PRO A 165 1.28 11.22 15.51
CA PRO A 165 2.44 10.37 15.27
C PRO A 165 2.12 8.88 15.35
N ALA A 166 1.24 8.45 16.27
CA ALA A 166 0.82 7.06 16.39
C ALA A 166 0.11 6.55 15.12
N ARG A 167 -0.80 7.35 14.55
CA ARG A 167 -1.45 7.01 13.26
C ARG A 167 -0.45 6.97 12.12
N SER A 168 0.50 7.90 12.10
CA SER A 168 1.56 7.90 11.08
C SER A 168 2.42 6.64 11.14
N VAL A 169 2.88 6.23 12.33
CA VAL A 169 3.59 4.97 12.56
C VAL A 169 2.75 3.77 12.10
N PHE A 170 1.45 3.76 12.44
CA PHE A 170 0.54 2.70 12.00
C PHE A 170 0.45 2.60 10.47
N TRP A 171 0.28 3.73 9.79
CA TRP A 171 0.18 3.77 8.32
C TRP A 171 1.47 3.33 7.63
N ASP A 172 2.62 3.77 8.15
CA ASP A 172 3.94 3.36 7.68
C ASP A 172 4.12 1.84 7.80
N THR A 173 3.83 1.32 8.99
CA THR A 173 3.92 -0.10 9.31
C THR A 173 2.96 -0.93 8.45
N MET A 174 1.73 -0.46 8.23
CA MET A 174 0.75 -1.12 7.37
C MET A 174 1.27 -1.19 5.92
N SER A 175 1.73 -0.06 5.38
CA SER A 175 2.26 0.03 4.00
C SER A 175 3.43 -0.94 3.78
N GLU A 176 4.38 -0.98 4.72
CA GLU A 176 5.52 -1.89 4.66
C GLU A 176 5.08 -3.35 4.79
N ALA A 177 4.19 -3.67 5.73
CA ALA A 177 3.81 -5.05 6.02
C ALA A 177 2.98 -5.72 4.92
N ILE A 178 2.23 -4.96 4.13
CA ILE A 178 1.36 -5.51 3.07
C ILE A 178 2.04 -5.58 1.70
N GLU A 179 3.12 -4.85 1.46
CA GLU A 179 3.90 -4.97 0.22
C GLU A 179 5.32 -5.52 0.41
N GLY A 180 5.86 -5.48 1.62
CA GLY A 180 7.22 -5.95 1.89
C GLY A 180 7.39 -7.46 1.66
N ASN A 181 8.65 -7.90 1.55
CA ASN A 181 9.00 -9.32 1.52
C ASN A 181 8.48 -10.06 2.76
N GLY A 182 8.38 -9.36 3.90
CA GLY A 182 7.80 -9.89 5.13
C GLY A 182 6.39 -10.46 4.96
N ARG A 183 5.55 -9.89 4.07
CA ARG A 183 4.24 -10.47 3.73
C ARG A 183 4.35 -11.89 3.19
N LEU A 184 5.28 -12.11 2.25
CA LEU A 184 5.48 -13.42 1.63
C LEU A 184 5.98 -14.43 2.67
N LEU A 185 6.83 -14.01 3.61
CA LEU A 185 7.23 -14.86 4.72
C LEU A 185 6.07 -15.17 5.67
N VAL A 186 5.17 -14.21 5.91
CA VAL A 186 3.92 -14.46 6.66
C VAL A 186 3.00 -15.42 5.92
N ARG A 187 2.89 -15.34 4.59
CA ARG A 187 2.15 -16.31 3.78
C ARG A 187 2.72 -17.72 3.94
N LEU A 188 4.05 -17.87 3.87
CA LEU A 188 4.72 -19.16 4.11
C LEU A 188 4.47 -19.66 5.54
N LEU A 189 4.62 -18.81 6.55
CA LEU A 189 4.29 -19.16 7.93
C LEU A 189 2.84 -19.66 8.05
N SER A 190 1.91 -18.96 7.41
CA SER A 190 0.47 -19.25 7.51
C SER A 190 0.06 -20.51 6.77
N SER A 191 0.86 -20.97 5.82
CA SER A 191 0.68 -22.26 5.14
C SER A 191 0.98 -23.47 6.04
N LEU A 192 1.69 -23.26 7.15
CA LEU A 192 2.05 -24.32 8.08
C LEU A 192 0.92 -24.60 9.08
N PRO A 193 0.80 -25.84 9.60
CA PRO A 193 -0.04 -26.13 10.76
C PRO A 193 0.33 -25.27 11.97
N ILE A 194 -0.64 -24.91 12.81
CA ILE A 194 -0.48 -24.03 13.99
C ILE A 194 0.67 -24.47 14.91
N ALA A 195 0.86 -25.78 15.09
CA ALA A 195 1.96 -26.32 15.90
C ALA A 195 3.34 -25.94 15.31
N GLN A 196 3.49 -26.04 13.98
CA GLN A 196 4.71 -25.65 13.28
C GLN A 196 4.91 -24.14 13.23
N GLN A 197 3.82 -23.36 13.12
CA GLN A 197 3.90 -21.90 13.24
C GLN A 197 4.49 -21.48 14.59
N THR A 198 4.03 -22.12 15.67
CA THR A 198 4.56 -21.89 17.03
C THR A 198 6.04 -22.24 17.12
N GLN A 199 6.46 -23.36 16.51
CA GLN A 199 7.87 -23.75 16.43
C GLN A 199 8.71 -22.69 15.69
N VAL A 200 8.27 -22.27 14.50
CA VAL A 200 8.94 -21.20 13.73
C VAL A 200 9.10 -19.96 14.58
N LEU A 201 8.02 -19.44 15.18
CA LEU A 201 8.04 -18.20 15.96
C LEU A 201 8.85 -18.28 17.27
N SER A 202 9.19 -19.50 17.72
CA SER A 202 10.03 -19.76 18.89
C SER A 202 11.53 -19.81 18.60
N GLY A 203 11.94 -19.66 17.33
CA GLY A 203 13.34 -19.79 16.92
C GLY A 203 13.69 -21.14 16.32
N GLN A 204 12.74 -22.07 16.22
CA GLN A 204 13.03 -23.37 15.61
C GLN A 204 12.94 -23.28 14.09
N ARG A 205 13.85 -23.96 13.42
CA ARG A 205 13.85 -24.09 11.98
C ARG A 205 12.89 -25.20 11.56
N VAL A 206 11.92 -24.85 10.72
CA VAL A 206 10.91 -25.78 10.18
C VAL A 206 11.10 -25.91 8.67
N ILE A 207 11.17 -27.16 8.18
CA ILE A 207 11.22 -27.45 6.76
C ILE A 207 9.84 -27.24 6.15
N LEU A 208 9.77 -26.44 5.08
CA LEU A 208 8.52 -26.15 4.40
C LEU A 208 8.12 -27.34 3.51
N PRO A 209 6.87 -27.81 3.57
CA PRO A 209 6.41 -28.89 2.71
C PRO A 209 6.34 -28.42 1.25
N ALA A 210 6.76 -29.28 0.33
CA ALA A 210 6.60 -29.03 -1.09
C ALA A 210 5.10 -28.89 -1.43
N SER A 211 4.73 -27.72 -1.94
CA SER A 211 3.34 -27.41 -2.33
C SER A 211 3.32 -26.36 -3.44
N PRO A 212 2.24 -26.27 -4.24
CA PRO A 212 2.07 -25.21 -5.22
C PRO A 212 2.18 -23.81 -4.59
N ALA A 213 1.57 -23.61 -3.42
CA ALA A 213 1.60 -22.34 -2.70
C ALA A 213 3.04 -21.93 -2.28
N LEU A 214 3.88 -22.90 -1.89
CA LEU A 214 5.30 -22.64 -1.63
C LEU A 214 6.00 -22.17 -2.91
N MET A 215 5.83 -22.87 -4.02
CA MET A 215 6.51 -22.55 -5.28
C MET A 215 6.08 -21.18 -5.83
N GLU A 216 4.79 -20.87 -5.78
CA GLU A 216 4.25 -19.55 -6.16
C GLU A 216 4.84 -18.44 -5.29
N THR A 217 4.90 -18.65 -3.97
CA THR A 217 5.44 -17.66 -3.05
C THR A 217 6.95 -17.44 -3.26
N LEU A 218 7.70 -18.50 -3.52
CA LEU A 218 9.14 -18.41 -3.85
C LEU A 218 9.37 -17.69 -5.18
N ALA A 219 8.54 -17.94 -6.19
CA ALA A 219 8.62 -17.22 -7.47
C ALA A 219 8.32 -15.72 -7.31
N GLU A 220 7.28 -15.37 -6.54
CA GLU A 220 6.95 -13.96 -6.23
C GLU A 220 8.09 -13.28 -5.46
N LEU A 221 8.70 -13.98 -4.50
CA LEU A 221 9.83 -13.51 -3.71
C LEU A 221 11.08 -13.29 -4.58
N GLN A 222 11.37 -14.23 -5.49
CA GLN A 222 12.46 -14.11 -6.45
C GLN A 222 12.31 -12.87 -7.33
N VAL A 223 11.12 -12.67 -7.93
CA VAL A 223 10.84 -11.50 -8.78
C VAL A 223 11.07 -10.20 -7.99
N LYS A 224 10.56 -10.11 -6.76
CA LYS A 224 10.77 -8.94 -5.89
C LYS A 224 12.23 -8.69 -5.59
N ILE A 225 12.95 -9.68 -5.07
CA ILE A 225 14.34 -9.51 -4.66
C ILE A 225 15.22 -9.08 -5.84
N LEU A 226 15.03 -9.71 -7.01
CA LEU A 226 15.74 -9.33 -8.22
C LEU A 226 15.37 -7.91 -8.69
N SER A 227 14.12 -7.48 -8.53
CA SER A 227 13.69 -6.13 -8.93
C SER A 227 14.38 -5.01 -8.16
N TYR A 228 14.83 -5.27 -6.93
CA TYR A 228 15.60 -4.33 -6.11
C TYR A 228 17.12 -4.59 -6.17
N GLY A 229 17.59 -5.44 -7.10
CA GLY A 229 19.01 -5.72 -7.32
C GLY A 229 19.64 -6.70 -6.32
N GLY A 230 18.83 -7.41 -5.54
CA GLY A 230 19.32 -8.46 -4.63
C GLY A 230 19.61 -9.77 -5.35
N GLU A 231 20.28 -10.69 -4.65
CA GLU A 231 20.52 -12.05 -5.13
C GLU A 231 19.45 -13.00 -4.61
N PHE A 232 18.94 -13.87 -5.48
CA PHE A 232 18.04 -14.97 -5.10
C PHE A 232 18.59 -16.28 -5.63
N ASP A 233 19.32 -16.98 -4.77
CA ASP A 233 19.97 -18.24 -5.11
C ASP A 233 19.32 -19.37 -4.33
N LEU A 234 18.41 -20.07 -5.01
CA LEU A 234 17.73 -21.25 -4.52
C LEU A 234 18.00 -22.41 -5.50
N PRO A 235 18.78 -23.44 -5.11
CA PRO A 235 19.02 -24.57 -5.99
C PRO A 235 17.72 -25.31 -6.34
N PRO A 236 17.60 -25.86 -7.56
CA PRO A 236 16.48 -26.72 -7.92
C PRO A 236 16.37 -27.89 -6.93
N ASN A 237 15.17 -28.12 -6.37
CA ASN A 237 14.87 -29.16 -5.38
C ASN A 237 15.49 -28.98 -3.98
N ALA A 238 16.01 -27.80 -3.63
CA ALA A 238 16.52 -27.58 -2.29
C ALA A 238 15.39 -27.64 -1.23
N SER A 239 15.65 -28.30 -0.10
CA SER A 239 14.74 -28.27 1.05
C SER A 239 14.76 -26.88 1.70
N VAL A 240 13.67 -26.15 1.49
CA VAL A 240 13.48 -24.79 2.02
C VAL A 240 13.03 -24.87 3.48
N TRP A 241 13.53 -23.96 4.29
CA TRP A 241 13.15 -23.83 5.68
C TRP A 241 12.75 -22.41 6.03
N LEU A 242 11.88 -22.30 7.03
CA LEU A 242 11.48 -21.07 7.68
C LEU A 242 11.87 -21.12 9.15
N GLN A 243 12.45 -20.04 9.65
CA GLN A 243 12.75 -19.83 11.06
C GLN A 243 12.26 -18.43 11.42
N GLY A 244 11.92 -18.20 12.68
CA GLY A 244 11.57 -16.87 13.12
C GLY A 244 11.77 -16.66 14.60
N LYS A 245 11.62 -15.43 15.05
CA LYS A 245 11.64 -15.10 16.47
C LYS A 245 10.64 -14.01 16.75
N ARG A 246 9.70 -14.30 17.64
CA ARG A 246 8.70 -13.36 18.13
C ARG A 246 9.16 -12.77 19.47
N THR A 247 9.11 -11.46 19.59
CA THR A 247 9.26 -10.74 20.85
C THR A 247 8.17 -9.69 20.98
N SER A 248 7.66 -9.47 22.19
CA SER A 248 6.62 -8.49 22.44
C SER A 248 6.95 -7.65 23.66
N ARG A 249 6.61 -6.37 23.61
CA ARG A 249 6.67 -5.46 24.76
C ARG A 249 5.42 -4.59 24.83
N ARG A 250 5.09 -4.15 26.03
CA ARG A 250 4.08 -3.13 26.29
C ARG A 250 4.71 -1.92 26.97
N CYS A 251 4.31 -0.74 26.54
CA CYS A 251 4.72 0.53 27.13
C CYS A 251 3.58 1.54 27.05
N TRP A 252 3.76 2.68 27.73
CA TRP A 252 2.87 3.82 27.61
C TRP A 252 3.42 4.78 26.57
N GLY A 253 2.53 5.42 25.82
CA GLY A 253 2.87 6.43 24.84
C GLY A 253 2.02 7.69 25.00
N TYR A 254 2.50 8.79 24.48
CA TYR A 254 1.72 10.00 24.28
C TYR A 254 1.71 10.34 22.79
N ASP A 255 0.52 10.52 22.22
CA ASP A 255 0.33 10.81 20.80
C ASP A 255 0.52 12.30 20.47
N GLY A 256 1.70 12.79 20.82
CA GLY A 256 2.22 14.10 20.46
C GLY A 256 3.64 13.91 19.97
N ALA A 257 4.05 14.73 19.01
CA ALA A 257 5.37 14.58 18.41
C ALA A 257 6.44 14.95 19.46
N SER A 258 7.44 14.08 19.65
CA SER A 258 8.57 14.43 20.52
C SER A 258 9.48 15.50 19.91
N LEU A 259 9.41 15.65 18.58
CA LEU A 259 10.15 16.62 17.78
C LEU A 259 9.20 17.25 16.75
N GLN A 260 9.34 18.55 16.49
CA GLN A 260 8.70 19.23 15.36
C GLN A 260 9.41 18.81 14.06
N PHE A 261 9.18 17.58 13.60
CA PHE A 261 9.79 17.07 12.37
C PHE A 261 8.81 17.15 11.19
N GLU A 262 9.28 17.70 10.08
CA GLU A 262 8.60 17.63 8.78
C GLU A 262 9.06 16.35 8.06
N GLY A 263 8.72 15.19 8.60
CA GLY A 263 9.20 13.90 8.06
C GLY A 263 8.45 12.70 8.64
N PHE A 264 8.92 11.49 8.35
CA PHE A 264 8.34 10.24 8.83
C PHE A 264 8.43 10.15 10.36
N ALA A 265 7.31 9.84 11.03
CA ALA A 265 7.33 9.52 12.46
C ALA A 265 7.57 8.02 12.63
N ARG A 266 8.63 7.69 13.36
CA ARG A 266 8.89 6.33 13.85
C ARG A 266 8.37 6.20 15.27
N LEU A 267 8.22 4.96 15.74
CA LEU A 267 7.75 4.72 17.10
C LEU A 267 8.68 5.35 18.14
N GLU A 268 9.99 5.32 17.88
CA GLU A 268 11.01 5.98 18.69
C GLU A 268 10.92 7.52 18.71
N ASP A 269 10.23 8.13 17.74
CA ASP A 269 10.03 9.59 17.67
C ASP A 269 8.81 10.04 18.49
N MET A 270 8.09 9.11 19.10
CA MET A 270 7.02 9.40 20.06
C MET A 270 7.57 9.51 21.48
N TRP A 271 6.89 10.25 22.34
CA TRP A 271 7.16 10.13 23.77
C TRP A 271 6.66 8.78 24.28
N LEU A 272 7.58 7.96 24.74
CA LEU A 272 7.31 6.63 25.28
C LEU A 272 7.80 6.53 26.74
N SER A 273 7.15 5.65 27.48
CA SER A 273 7.61 5.27 28.80
C SER A 273 8.89 4.43 28.70
N THR A 274 9.77 4.61 29.66
CA THR A 274 10.94 3.74 29.85
C THR A 274 10.50 2.33 30.26
N PRO A 275 11.36 1.30 30.10
CA PRO A 275 11.01 -0.07 30.47
C PRO A 275 10.55 -0.16 31.93
N LYS A 276 9.37 -0.77 32.16
CA LYS A 276 8.74 -0.96 33.48
C LYS A 276 8.27 0.32 34.18
N GLU A 277 8.31 1.48 33.54
CA GLU A 277 7.76 2.71 34.08
C GLU A 277 6.22 2.63 34.18
N SER A 278 5.66 3.03 35.32
CA SER A 278 4.22 3.10 35.50
C SER A 278 3.62 4.27 34.71
N LEU A 279 2.34 4.18 34.35
CA LEU A 279 1.64 5.27 33.67
C LEU A 279 1.75 6.60 34.44
N ALA A 280 1.52 6.57 35.76
CA ALA A 280 1.64 7.76 36.61
C ALA A 280 3.06 8.33 36.62
N GLY A 281 4.09 7.47 36.63
CA GLY A 281 5.49 7.88 36.54
C GLY A 281 5.80 8.56 35.21
N PHE A 282 5.35 7.95 34.11
CA PHE A 282 5.50 8.47 32.76
C PHE A 282 4.81 9.83 32.58
N GLN A 283 3.54 9.94 33.00
CA GLN A 283 2.78 11.18 32.95
C GLN A 283 3.45 12.28 33.79
N LYS A 284 3.92 11.95 35.00
CA LYS A 284 4.64 12.90 35.86
C LYS A 284 5.92 13.40 35.18
N ARG A 285 6.72 12.50 34.60
CA ARG A 285 7.96 12.84 33.89
C ARG A 285 7.68 13.76 32.69
N LEU A 286 6.68 13.44 31.88
CA LEU A 286 6.31 14.28 30.74
C LEU A 286 5.80 15.66 31.17
N ARG A 287 4.94 15.74 32.20
CA ARG A 287 4.44 17.02 32.73
C ARG A 287 5.53 17.90 33.37
N GLN A 288 6.64 17.31 33.82
CA GLN A 288 7.80 18.09 34.30
C GLN A 288 8.50 18.85 33.16
N THR A 289 8.45 18.32 31.93
CA THR A 289 9.11 18.91 30.77
C THR A 289 8.14 19.72 29.89
N HIS A 290 6.85 19.37 29.88
CA HIS A 290 5.81 19.98 29.03
C HIS A 290 4.62 20.45 29.86
N ARG A 291 4.26 21.74 29.73
CA ARG A 291 3.27 22.39 30.60
C ARG A 291 1.81 22.18 30.19
N GLU A 292 1.56 21.78 28.95
CA GLU A 292 0.22 21.61 28.38
C GLU A 292 0.16 20.29 27.59
N LEU A 293 -0.23 19.21 28.28
CA LEU A 293 -0.45 17.91 27.68
C LEU A 293 -1.96 17.63 27.65
N ASP A 294 -2.44 17.22 26.49
CA ASP A 294 -3.83 16.84 26.24
C ASP A 294 -4.08 15.41 26.75
N GLU A 295 -4.94 15.29 27.75
CA GLU A 295 -5.24 14.01 28.41
C GLU A 295 -5.92 13.00 27.47
N SER A 296 -6.46 13.42 26.32
CA SER A 296 -7.01 12.50 25.32
C SER A 296 -5.93 11.78 24.50
N ARG A 297 -4.66 12.21 24.61
CA ARG A 297 -3.56 11.71 23.77
C ARG A 297 -2.78 10.56 24.36
N TRP A 298 -3.07 10.14 25.59
CA TRP A 298 -2.39 9.00 26.21
C TRP A 298 -2.76 7.67 25.53
N LEU A 299 -1.76 6.81 25.38
CA LEU A 299 -1.86 5.52 24.72
C LEU A 299 -1.24 4.41 25.57
N GLU A 300 -1.87 3.24 25.54
CA GLU A 300 -1.15 1.97 25.68
C GLU A 300 -0.59 1.59 24.30
N VAL A 301 0.68 1.20 24.27
CA VAL A 301 1.38 0.75 23.06
C VAL A 301 1.82 -0.69 23.29
N GLU A 302 1.38 -1.58 22.41
CA GLU A 302 1.90 -2.94 22.32
C GLU A 302 2.72 -3.07 21.04
N GLU A 303 4.00 -3.36 21.19
CA GLU A 303 4.91 -3.62 20.08
C GLU A 303 5.27 -5.10 20.04
N GLU A 304 5.11 -5.68 18.88
CA GLU A 304 5.51 -7.03 18.57
C GLU A 304 6.47 -7.01 17.40
N GLN A 305 7.64 -7.61 17.59
CA GLN A 305 8.65 -7.76 16.57
C GLN A 305 8.76 -9.24 16.19
N ILE A 306 8.70 -9.52 14.90
CA ILE A 306 8.80 -10.85 14.35
C ILE A 306 9.87 -10.83 13.26
N SER A 307 11.04 -11.38 13.58
CA SER A 307 12.04 -11.68 12.55
C SER A 307 11.67 -13.01 11.91
N LEU A 308 11.60 -13.05 10.59
CA LEU A 308 11.37 -14.25 9.79
C LEU A 308 12.51 -14.41 8.80
N GLN A 309 13.06 -15.62 8.78
CA GLN A 309 14.19 -16.01 7.95
C GLN A 309 13.80 -17.19 7.08
N LEU A 310 14.03 -17.05 5.79
CA LEU A 310 13.88 -18.10 4.78
C LEU A 310 15.26 -18.53 4.31
N GLY A 311 15.48 -19.84 4.20
CA GLY A 311 16.71 -20.34 3.61
C GLY A 311 16.60 -21.74 3.02
N ALA A 312 17.74 -22.23 2.53
CA ALA A 312 17.90 -23.57 1.98
C ALA A 312 19.25 -24.16 2.41
N GLY A 313 19.27 -25.43 2.84
CA GLY A 313 20.50 -26.02 3.38
C GLY A 313 21.03 -25.20 4.57
N GLN A 314 22.29 -24.77 4.57
CA GLN A 314 22.83 -23.88 5.61
C GLN A 314 22.76 -22.39 5.25
N LYS A 315 22.25 -22.05 4.05
CA LYS A 315 22.24 -20.68 3.53
C LYS A 315 20.91 -20.00 3.86
N GLU A 316 21.00 -18.80 4.41
CA GLU A 316 19.90 -17.85 4.48
C GLU A 316 19.74 -17.14 3.13
N ILE A 317 18.49 -16.95 2.70
CA ILE A 317 18.14 -16.28 1.44
C ILE A 317 17.47 -14.93 1.74
N VAL A 318 16.59 -14.90 2.74
CA VAL A 318 15.84 -13.71 3.12
C VAL A 318 15.76 -13.61 4.64
N ASP A 319 16.05 -12.45 5.19
CA ASP A 319 15.74 -12.07 6.58
C ASP A 319 14.88 -10.81 6.55
N GLN A 320 13.74 -10.83 7.23
CA GLN A 320 12.83 -9.70 7.35
C GLN A 320 12.37 -9.53 8.79
N LEU A 321 12.42 -8.27 9.25
CA LEU A 321 11.84 -7.86 10.52
C LEU A 321 10.46 -7.25 10.27
N LEU A 322 9.41 -7.88 10.79
CA LEU A 322 8.08 -7.30 10.86
C LEU A 322 7.89 -6.63 12.21
N ARG A 323 7.63 -5.33 12.19
CA ARG A 323 7.20 -4.58 13.37
C ARG A 323 5.69 -4.47 13.33
N LEU A 324 5.01 -4.95 14.37
CA LEU A 324 3.56 -4.92 14.50
C LEU A 324 3.24 -4.08 15.72
N VAL A 325 2.74 -2.88 15.50
CA VAL A 325 2.45 -1.94 16.58
C VAL A 325 0.94 -1.77 16.73
N ARG A 326 0.48 -1.82 17.97
CA ARG A 326 -0.92 -1.65 18.35
C ARG A 326 -1.04 -0.55 19.39
N PHE A 327 -2.04 0.29 19.19
CA PHE A 327 -2.30 1.48 19.98
C PHE A 327 -3.72 1.41 20.53
N ARG A 328 -3.83 1.71 21.82
CA ARG A 328 -5.13 1.84 22.49
C ARG A 328 -5.15 3.14 23.29
N ARG A 329 -6.08 4.03 22.99
CA ARG A 329 -6.32 5.25 23.74
C ARG A 329 -6.72 4.92 25.18
N LEU A 330 -6.15 5.66 26.11
CA LEU A 330 -6.60 5.60 27.49
C LEU A 330 -7.90 6.42 27.62
N PRO A 331 -8.84 5.99 28.47
CA PRO A 331 -10.01 6.80 28.79
C PRO A 331 -9.55 8.16 29.34
N SER A 332 -10.16 9.24 28.86
CA SER A 332 -10.01 10.56 29.47
C SER A 332 -10.50 10.49 30.92
N GLN A 333 -9.61 10.80 31.87
CA GLN A 333 -9.91 10.81 33.30
C GLN A 333 -10.66 12.07 33.72
#